data_AF-A0A7C1C1V3-F1
#
_entry.id   AF-A0A7C1C1V3-F1
#
_cell.length_a   1.000
_cell.length_b   1.000
_cell.length_c   1.000
_cell.angle_alpha   90.00
_cell.angle_beta   90.00
_cell.angle_gamma   90.00
#
_symmetry.space_group_name_H-M   'P 1'
#
loop_
_entity.id
_entity.type
_entity.pdbx_description
1 polymer ?
#
loop_
_entity_poly.entity_id
_entity_poly.type
_entity_poly.pdbx_seq_one_letter_code
_entity_poly.pdbx_strand_id
1 'polypeptide(L)'
;MKKVWIWILAVMLLIASYSMIENKIMITSANPGHVNVAYKNNTYLNVTVQAGPATINSYDLQVASTSVSKRNDMIDVGTEYKFVVNVTCPNTWQEIDYINITAWYDDGNESSYYNQTPGGNLNLFLQYKNTTGTAEYNMLWPDDEVTKGTMTETVINETTHIVELSFTPLYQFRSAPGDGTWGTATNTTDDLYSWNFKIEVTTSSGNVTWVKDEFGVYRYCELSVSSSVSASALPGHRASTSSGALTITYKVNAPYKLNVTTNETLERIGGGDSISRSYINVTGGDITGEDSLNDGVAYIKGSETSYHDIHNDGTQESINDVQYHCDIPFGTLSGVYSSKLYYTLSLETS
;
A
#
# COMPACT_ATOMS: atom_id res chain seq x y z
N MET A 1 -7.62 -44.73 39.05
CA MET A 1 -8.07 -43.70 38.08
C MET A 1 -8.95 -44.25 36.93
N LYS A 2 -8.81 -45.50 36.46
CA LYS A 2 -9.69 -46.06 35.40
C LYS A 2 -11.18 -46.24 35.75
N LYS A 3 -11.55 -46.36 37.03
CA LYS A 3 -12.95 -46.58 37.43
C LYS A 3 -13.82 -45.32 37.31
N VAL A 4 -13.28 -44.12 37.50
CA VAL A 4 -14.08 -42.85 37.45
C VAL A 4 -14.47 -42.50 36.02
N TRP A 5 -13.59 -42.74 35.03
CA TRP A 5 -13.87 -42.50 33.62
C TRP A 5 -14.96 -43.41 33.05
N ILE A 6 -15.06 -44.66 33.53
CA ILE A 6 -16.11 -45.60 33.11
C ILE A 6 -17.50 -45.14 33.58
N TRP A 7 -17.59 -44.55 34.79
CA TRP A 7 -18.86 -44.01 35.30
C TRP A 7 -19.29 -42.73 34.57
N ILE A 8 -18.33 -41.85 34.22
CA ILE A 8 -18.64 -40.63 33.45
C ILE A 8 -19.08 -40.97 32.02
N LEU A 9 -18.44 -41.95 31.37
CA LEU A 9 -18.85 -42.42 30.04
C LEU A 9 -20.23 -43.09 30.08
N ALA A 10 -20.52 -43.88 31.12
CA ALA A 10 -21.82 -44.53 31.30
C ALA A 10 -22.95 -43.52 31.58
N VAL A 11 -22.68 -42.45 32.33
CA VAL A 11 -23.64 -41.37 32.59
C VAL A 11 -23.87 -40.52 31.34
N MET A 12 -22.82 -40.22 30.55
CA MET A 12 -22.99 -39.51 29.27
C MET A 12 -23.70 -40.37 28.21
N LEU A 13 -23.48 -41.69 28.16
CA LEU A 13 -24.28 -42.60 27.34
C LEU A 13 -25.74 -42.67 27.84
N LEU A 14 -25.98 -42.63 29.16
CA LEU A 14 -27.33 -42.59 29.72
C LEU A 14 -28.04 -41.29 29.36
N ILE A 15 -27.37 -40.14 29.39
CA ILE A 15 -27.95 -38.83 29.06
C ILE A 15 -28.21 -38.72 27.54
N ALA A 16 -27.27 -39.17 26.70
CA ALA A 16 -27.45 -39.21 25.25
C ALA A 16 -28.56 -40.17 24.81
N SER A 17 -28.72 -41.31 25.51
CA SER A 17 -29.85 -42.22 25.27
C SER A 17 -31.16 -41.69 25.85
N TYR A 18 -31.15 -40.94 26.94
CA TYR A 18 -32.35 -40.28 27.47
C TYR A 18 -32.88 -39.19 26.51
N SER A 19 -31.99 -38.42 25.87
CA SER A 19 -32.40 -37.45 24.83
C SER A 19 -32.91 -38.09 23.54
N MET A 20 -32.57 -39.35 23.24
CA MET A 20 -33.13 -40.09 22.11
C MET A 20 -34.45 -40.81 22.45
N ILE A 21 -34.79 -40.94 23.74
CA ILE A 21 -35.98 -41.66 24.24
C ILE A 21 -37.15 -40.71 24.56
N GLU A 22 -37.03 -39.40 24.29
CA GLU A 22 -38.21 -38.51 24.20
C GLU A 22 -38.94 -38.59 22.85
N ASN A 23 -38.60 -39.55 21.99
CA ASN A 23 -39.62 -40.09 21.10
C ASN A 23 -40.63 -40.86 21.94
N LYS A 24 -41.68 -40.17 22.42
CA LYS A 24 -42.89 -40.80 22.97
C LYS A 24 -43.38 -41.86 21.98
N ILE A 25 -43.00 -43.12 22.21
CA ILE A 25 -43.60 -44.28 21.57
C ILE A 25 -44.98 -44.40 22.22
N MET A 26 -46.01 -44.01 21.47
CA MET A 26 -47.38 -44.39 21.83
C MET A 26 -47.54 -45.87 21.55
N ILE A 27 -47.50 -46.69 22.59
CA ILE A 27 -48.03 -48.05 22.53
C ILE A 27 -49.55 -47.90 22.63
N THR A 28 -50.24 -48.01 21.50
CA THR A 28 -51.69 -48.19 21.51
C THR A 28 -51.98 -49.64 21.86
N SER A 29 -52.54 -49.91 23.04
CA SER A 29 -53.06 -51.24 23.36
C SER A 29 -54.36 -51.44 22.58
N ALA A 30 -54.35 -52.30 21.56
CA ALA A 30 -55.57 -52.67 20.85
C ALA A 30 -56.40 -53.67 21.68
N ASN A 31 -57.64 -53.28 22.06
CA ASN A 31 -58.74 -54.24 22.24
C ASN A 31 -59.34 -54.51 20.83
N PRO A 32 -60.13 -55.57 20.57
CA PRO A 32 -60.51 -56.00 19.21
C PRO A 32 -61.50 -55.07 18.49
N GLY A 33 -61.74 -53.87 19.01
CA GLY A 33 -62.33 -52.76 18.26
C GLY A 33 -61.24 -52.09 17.43
N HIS A 34 -61.38 -52.12 16.10
CA HIS A 34 -60.38 -51.59 15.19
C HIS A 34 -60.01 -50.14 15.53
N VAL A 35 -58.74 -49.86 15.85
CA VAL A 35 -58.22 -48.49 15.93
C VAL A 35 -57.98 -48.03 14.50
N ASN A 36 -58.98 -47.38 13.90
CA ASN A 36 -58.94 -46.99 12.49
C ASN A 36 -58.18 -45.68 12.23
N VAL A 37 -57.92 -44.87 13.27
CA VAL A 37 -57.18 -43.60 13.17
C VAL A 37 -56.43 -43.31 14.47
N ALA A 38 -55.19 -42.83 14.37
CA ALA A 38 -54.41 -42.28 15.47
C ALA A 38 -53.80 -40.93 15.03
N TYR A 39 -53.84 -39.92 15.91
CA TYR A 39 -53.32 -38.58 15.62
C TYR A 39 -52.05 -38.32 16.45
N LYS A 40 -51.03 -37.73 15.83
CA LYS A 40 -49.83 -37.24 16.52
C LYS A 40 -49.75 -35.73 16.33
N ASN A 41 -50.23 -34.98 17.33
CA ASN A 41 -50.43 -33.53 17.23
C ASN A 41 -49.28 -32.69 17.82
N ASN A 42 -48.20 -33.34 18.29
CA ASN A 42 -47.01 -32.69 18.85
C ASN A 42 -45.80 -32.86 17.92
N THR A 43 -45.98 -32.63 16.63
CA THR A 43 -44.89 -32.56 15.65
C THR A 43 -44.70 -31.11 15.27
N TYR A 44 -43.50 -30.57 15.48
CA TYR A 44 -43.14 -29.21 15.09
C TYR A 44 -42.36 -29.25 13.77
N LEU A 45 -42.72 -28.37 12.84
CA LEU A 45 -41.83 -27.99 11.75
C LEU A 45 -40.95 -26.84 12.28
N ASN A 46 -39.67 -27.11 12.48
CA ASN A 46 -38.70 -26.08 12.79
C ASN A 46 -38.08 -25.59 11.47
N VAL A 47 -38.31 -24.33 11.12
CA VAL A 47 -37.67 -23.66 9.98
C VAL A 47 -36.68 -22.66 10.53
N THR A 48 -35.39 -22.83 10.22
CA THR A 48 -34.37 -21.83 10.47
C THR A 48 -34.24 -20.97 9.23
N VAL A 49 -34.53 -19.67 9.35
CA VAL A 49 -34.27 -18.69 8.28
C VAL A 49 -32.86 -18.18 8.47
N GLN A 50 -32.01 -18.35 7.45
CA GLN A 50 -30.66 -17.80 7.46
C GLN A 50 -30.69 -16.33 7.05
N ALA A 51 -29.81 -15.53 7.66
CA ALA A 51 -29.61 -14.13 7.30
C ALA A 51 -29.16 -14.02 5.84
N GLY A 52 -29.73 -13.07 5.11
CA GLY A 52 -29.20 -12.67 3.80
C GLY A 52 -27.81 -12.02 3.91
N PRO A 53 -27.08 -11.88 2.81
CA PRO A 53 -25.83 -11.13 2.80
C PRO A 53 -26.06 -9.65 3.10
N ALA A 54 -25.05 -8.98 3.65
CA ALA A 54 -25.01 -7.52 3.72
C ALA A 54 -25.06 -6.90 2.31
N THR A 55 -25.50 -5.65 2.24
CA THR A 55 -25.53 -4.85 1.00
C THR A 55 -24.63 -3.64 1.15
N ILE A 56 -23.74 -3.41 0.19
CA ILE A 56 -22.99 -2.16 0.06
C ILE A 56 -23.88 -1.21 -0.74
N ASN A 57 -24.49 -0.23 -0.07
CA ASN A 57 -25.44 0.70 -0.70
C ASN A 57 -24.71 1.74 -1.54
N SER A 58 -23.54 2.18 -1.09
CA SER A 58 -22.67 3.13 -1.79
C SER A 58 -21.25 3.05 -1.23
N TYR A 59 -20.29 3.46 -2.04
CA TYR A 59 -18.88 3.56 -1.64
C TYR A 59 -18.19 4.66 -2.44
N ASP A 60 -17.13 5.22 -1.88
CA ASP A 60 -16.30 6.25 -2.50
C ASP A 60 -14.90 6.29 -1.88
N LEU A 61 -13.93 6.83 -2.63
CA LEU A 61 -12.65 7.30 -2.12
C LEU A 61 -12.67 8.82 -2.15
N GLN A 62 -12.38 9.50 -1.05
CA GLN A 62 -12.51 10.95 -0.96
C GLN A 62 -11.30 11.61 -0.34
N VAL A 63 -11.04 12.86 -0.73
CA VAL A 63 -10.17 13.76 0.05
C VAL A 63 -10.80 13.93 1.44
N ALA A 64 -10.06 13.63 2.51
CA ALA A 64 -10.63 13.57 3.85
C ALA A 64 -11.20 14.93 4.32
N SER A 65 -10.56 16.03 3.93
CA SER A 65 -10.90 17.39 4.37
C SER A 65 -12.04 18.05 3.59
N THR A 66 -12.30 17.64 2.35
CA THR A 66 -13.28 18.29 1.46
C THR A 66 -14.38 17.36 0.97
N SER A 67 -14.26 16.05 1.20
CA SER A 67 -15.17 15.02 0.68
C SER A 67 -15.30 15.01 -0.85
N VAL A 68 -14.30 15.56 -1.56
CA VAL A 68 -14.22 15.45 -3.03
C VAL A 68 -13.87 14.01 -3.39
N SER A 69 -14.71 13.39 -4.22
CA SER A 69 -14.49 12.03 -4.73
C SER A 69 -13.21 11.96 -5.58
N LYS A 70 -12.52 10.84 -5.41
CA LYS A 70 -11.27 10.44 -6.06
C LYS A 70 -11.33 9.01 -6.61
N ARG A 71 -12.52 8.45 -6.71
CA ARG A 71 -12.76 7.21 -7.45
C ARG A 71 -12.64 7.51 -8.95
N ASN A 72 -11.84 6.73 -9.66
CA ASN A 72 -11.47 6.96 -11.06
C ASN A 72 -10.92 8.38 -11.28
N ASP A 73 -10.07 8.81 -10.34
CA ASP A 73 -9.34 10.07 -10.42
C ASP A 73 -8.02 9.91 -9.63
N MET A 74 -7.19 10.93 -9.73
CA MET A 74 -5.84 10.96 -9.20
C MET A 74 -5.80 11.46 -7.74
N ILE A 75 -5.01 10.79 -6.92
CA ILE A 75 -4.64 11.22 -5.57
C ILE A 75 -3.17 11.67 -5.49
N ASP A 76 -2.86 12.50 -4.50
CA ASP A 76 -1.54 13.04 -4.21
C ASP A 76 -0.95 12.37 -2.98
N VAL A 77 0.36 12.13 -2.99
CA VAL A 77 1.10 11.72 -1.79
C VAL A 77 1.11 12.84 -0.74
N GLY A 78 1.09 12.49 0.54
CA GLY A 78 1.08 13.43 1.66
C GLY A 78 -0.26 14.12 1.93
N THR A 79 -1.31 13.80 1.17
CA THR A 79 -2.67 14.26 1.41
C THR A 79 -3.49 13.15 2.08
N GLU A 80 -4.30 13.48 3.08
CA GLU A 80 -5.17 12.48 3.74
C GLU A 80 -6.44 12.22 2.91
N TYR A 81 -6.72 10.94 2.68
CA TYR A 81 -7.91 10.43 2.01
C TYR A 81 -8.70 9.54 2.96
N LYS A 82 -9.95 9.26 2.59
CA LYS A 82 -10.80 8.31 3.29
C LYS A 82 -11.62 7.49 2.32
N PHE A 83 -11.70 6.20 2.58
CA PHE A 83 -12.74 5.38 1.99
C PHE A 83 -14.02 5.57 2.79
N VAL A 84 -15.14 5.82 2.10
CA VAL A 84 -16.46 5.98 2.70
C VAL A 84 -17.32 4.82 2.21
N VAL A 85 -17.86 4.01 3.13
CA VAL A 85 -18.64 2.81 2.79
C VAL A 85 -19.97 2.84 3.55
N ASN A 86 -21.07 2.82 2.81
CA ASN A 86 -22.42 2.72 3.36
C ASN A 86 -22.92 1.27 3.23
N VAL A 87 -23.16 0.62 4.36
CA VAL A 87 -23.49 -0.80 4.41
C VAL A 87 -24.80 -1.01 5.17
N THR A 88 -25.67 -1.88 4.65
CA THR A 88 -26.86 -2.39 5.35
C THR A 88 -26.70 -3.87 5.63
N CYS A 89 -26.82 -4.28 6.89
CA CYS A 89 -26.95 -5.68 7.27
C CYS A 89 -28.44 -6.05 7.44
N PRO A 90 -28.98 -7.09 6.80
CA PRO A 90 -30.42 -7.37 6.81
C PRO A 90 -31.06 -7.53 8.20
N ASN A 91 -30.32 -8.02 9.19
CA ASN A 91 -30.83 -8.26 10.53
C ASN A 91 -30.43 -7.17 11.52
N THR A 92 -29.12 -6.96 11.68
CA THR A 92 -28.56 -6.01 12.65
C THR A 92 -27.11 -5.69 12.29
N TRP A 93 -26.69 -4.44 12.56
CA TRP A 93 -25.28 -4.05 12.38
C TRP A 93 -24.29 -4.94 13.16
N GLN A 94 -24.71 -5.51 14.29
CA GLN A 94 -23.87 -6.39 15.11
C GLN A 94 -23.45 -7.68 14.41
N GLU A 95 -24.06 -8.01 13.28
CA GLU A 95 -23.62 -9.14 12.45
C GLU A 95 -22.46 -8.78 11.51
N ILE A 96 -22.11 -7.50 11.33
CA ILE A 96 -20.94 -7.12 10.52
C ILE A 96 -19.66 -7.35 11.34
N ASP A 97 -18.86 -8.33 10.93
CA ASP A 97 -17.58 -8.62 11.55
C ASP A 97 -16.46 -7.76 10.97
N TYR A 98 -16.43 -7.61 9.64
CA TYR A 98 -15.35 -6.91 8.94
C TYR A 98 -15.85 -6.07 7.77
N ILE A 99 -15.22 -4.90 7.59
CA ILE A 99 -15.18 -4.19 6.31
C ILE A 99 -13.70 -4.03 5.95
N ASN A 100 -13.26 -4.85 5.00
CA ASN A 100 -11.89 -4.90 4.53
C ASN A 100 -11.77 -4.08 3.25
N ILE A 101 -10.75 -3.24 3.18
CA ILE A 101 -10.38 -2.50 1.97
C ILE A 101 -8.97 -2.92 1.61
N THR A 102 -8.85 -3.67 0.51
CA THR A 102 -7.57 -4.05 -0.07
C THR A 102 -7.36 -3.26 -1.34
N ALA A 103 -6.22 -2.59 -1.49
CA ALA A 103 -5.82 -1.93 -2.73
C ALA A 103 -4.44 -2.41 -3.19
N TRP A 104 -4.20 -2.44 -4.49
CA TRP A 104 -2.95 -2.90 -5.10
C TRP A 104 -2.65 -2.17 -6.40
N TYR A 105 -1.36 -1.95 -6.66
CA TYR A 105 -0.88 -1.50 -7.96
C TYR A 105 -1.07 -2.62 -8.99
N ASP A 106 -1.74 -2.31 -10.10
CA ASP A 106 -2.10 -3.32 -11.11
C ASP A 106 -0.95 -3.67 -12.07
N ASP A 107 0.06 -2.78 -12.17
CA ASP A 107 1.21 -2.87 -13.08
C ASP A 107 0.81 -3.09 -14.55
N GLY A 108 -0.27 -2.43 -14.97
CA GLY A 108 -0.80 -2.57 -16.33
C GLY A 108 -1.46 -3.92 -16.59
N ASN A 109 -2.06 -4.53 -15.57
CA ASN A 109 -2.75 -5.80 -15.66
C ASN A 109 -4.05 -5.80 -14.84
N GLU A 110 -5.17 -5.64 -15.53
CA GLU A 110 -6.53 -5.69 -14.93
C GLU A 110 -6.93 -7.02 -14.29
N SER A 111 -6.21 -8.09 -14.61
CA SER A 111 -6.42 -9.40 -13.98
C SER A 111 -5.56 -9.60 -12.73
N SER A 112 -4.79 -8.59 -12.33
CA SER A 112 -4.03 -8.58 -11.09
C SER A 112 -4.96 -8.63 -9.87
N TYR A 113 -4.40 -9.03 -8.74
CA TYR A 113 -5.11 -9.13 -7.48
C TYR A 113 -4.19 -8.71 -6.35
N TYR A 114 -4.80 -8.22 -5.26
CA TYR A 114 -4.10 -7.96 -4.01
C TYR A 114 -3.31 -9.20 -3.58
N ASN A 115 -1.99 -9.09 -3.52
CA ASN A 115 -1.09 -10.24 -3.42
C ASN A 115 -0.20 -10.25 -2.16
N GLN A 116 -0.37 -9.32 -1.21
CA GLN A 116 0.22 -9.29 0.16
C GLN A 116 1.76 -9.36 0.28
N THR A 117 2.46 -9.82 -0.74
CA THR A 117 3.90 -10.10 -0.72
C THR A 117 4.77 -9.03 -1.38
N PRO A 118 4.32 -8.27 -2.39
CA PRO A 118 5.05 -7.10 -2.84
C PRO A 118 5.06 -6.02 -1.76
N GLY A 119 6.18 -5.31 -1.65
CA GLY A 119 6.47 -4.38 -0.57
C GLY A 119 5.45 -3.25 -0.37
N GLY A 120 5.68 -2.43 0.66
CA GLY A 120 4.67 -1.54 1.22
C GLY A 120 4.07 -0.53 0.22
N ASN A 121 4.80 -0.14 -0.82
CA ASN A 121 4.31 0.80 -1.82
C ASN A 121 3.50 0.17 -2.96
N LEU A 122 3.20 -1.13 -2.93
CA LEU A 122 2.44 -1.83 -3.96
C LEU A 122 1.08 -2.36 -3.47
N ASN A 123 0.84 -2.31 -2.16
CA ASN A 123 -0.32 -2.92 -1.52
C ASN A 123 -0.79 -2.06 -0.34
N LEU A 124 -2.10 -2.08 -0.07
CA LEU A 124 -2.74 -1.44 1.08
C LEU A 124 -3.84 -2.34 1.61
N PHE A 125 -3.93 -2.50 2.93
CA PHE A 125 -5.00 -3.20 3.61
C PHE A 125 -5.47 -2.45 4.85
N LEU A 126 -6.65 -1.84 4.73
CA LEU A 126 -7.39 -1.21 5.82
C LEU A 126 -8.53 -2.14 6.29
N GLN A 127 -8.79 -2.18 7.59
CA GLN A 127 -9.82 -3.04 8.16
C GLN A 127 -10.60 -2.31 9.25
N TYR A 128 -11.91 -2.23 9.06
CA TYR A 128 -12.88 -2.13 10.15
C TYR A 128 -13.14 -3.54 10.70
N LYS A 129 -13.12 -3.69 12.02
CA LYS A 129 -13.37 -4.96 12.71
C LYS A 129 -14.33 -4.76 13.89
N ASN A 130 -15.40 -5.55 13.97
CA ASN A 130 -16.41 -5.45 15.03
C ASN A 130 -16.80 -6.84 15.60
N THR A 131 -15.80 -7.66 15.92
CA THR A 131 -16.03 -9.03 16.44
C THR A 131 -16.34 -9.10 17.93
N THR A 132 -16.24 -7.98 18.66
CA THR A 132 -16.41 -7.90 20.13
C THR A 132 -17.54 -6.94 20.54
N GLY A 133 -18.26 -6.37 19.58
CA GLY A 133 -19.26 -5.32 19.80
C GLY A 133 -18.69 -3.92 19.99
N THR A 134 -17.37 -3.75 19.84
CA THR A 134 -16.72 -2.44 19.71
C THR A 134 -15.88 -2.45 18.44
N ALA A 135 -16.10 -1.47 17.58
CA ALA A 135 -15.38 -1.35 16.33
C ALA A 135 -13.92 -0.94 16.54
N GLU A 136 -13.02 -1.60 15.82
CA GLU A 136 -11.59 -1.30 15.73
C GLU A 136 -11.26 -0.94 14.28
N TYR A 137 -10.41 0.08 14.11
CA TYR A 137 -9.77 0.35 12.82
C TYR A 137 -8.35 -0.18 12.87
N ASN A 138 -7.96 -0.99 11.88
CA ASN A 138 -6.62 -1.54 11.71
C ASN A 138 -6.07 -1.18 10.32
N MET A 139 -4.78 -0.93 10.24
CA MET A 139 -4.02 -0.94 8.99
C MET A 139 -3.12 -2.16 9.07
N LEU A 140 -3.42 -3.16 8.25
CA LEU A 140 -2.73 -4.45 8.27
C LEU A 140 -1.52 -4.46 7.32
N TRP A 141 -1.54 -3.57 6.32
CA TRP A 141 -0.45 -3.33 5.37
C TRP A 141 -0.67 -1.96 4.70
N PRO A 142 0.36 -1.22 4.29
CA PRO A 142 1.78 -1.40 4.62
C PRO A 142 2.08 -0.95 6.06
N ASP A 143 3.27 -1.23 6.57
CA ASP A 143 3.70 -0.79 7.91
C ASP A 143 4.41 0.58 7.92
N ASP A 144 4.95 1.04 6.79
CA ASP A 144 5.74 2.27 6.70
C ASP A 144 5.41 3.23 5.54
N GLU A 145 4.70 2.79 4.49
CA GLU A 145 4.43 3.58 3.27
C GLU A 145 3.12 4.38 3.29
N VAL A 146 2.29 4.15 4.31
CA VAL A 146 1.02 4.83 4.52
C VAL A 146 0.89 5.17 6.00
N THR A 147 0.44 6.39 6.30
CA THR A 147 0.04 6.73 7.67
C THR A 147 -1.44 6.41 7.86
N LYS A 148 -1.73 5.56 8.85
CA LYS A 148 -3.10 5.27 9.29
C LYS A 148 -3.73 6.52 9.92
N GLY A 149 -4.88 6.93 9.41
CA GLY A 149 -5.68 8.03 9.96
C GLY A 149 -6.70 7.56 10.98
N THR A 150 -7.82 8.30 11.07
CA THR A 150 -8.94 7.96 11.95
C THR A 150 -10.03 7.16 11.25
N MET A 151 -10.80 6.41 12.03
CA MET A 151 -12.07 5.84 11.59
C MET A 151 -13.23 6.61 12.21
N THR A 152 -14.28 6.83 11.42
CA THR A 152 -15.56 7.33 11.91
C THR A 152 -16.67 6.40 11.47
N GLU A 153 -17.64 6.18 12.35
CA GLU A 153 -18.82 5.38 12.09
C GLU A 153 -20.06 6.24 12.37
N THR A 154 -20.87 6.47 11.34
CA THR A 154 -22.13 7.20 11.43
C THR A 154 -23.30 6.20 11.37
N VAL A 155 -24.04 6.10 12.46
CA VAL A 155 -25.25 5.26 12.56
C VAL A 155 -26.41 5.94 11.84
N ILE A 156 -26.90 5.34 10.75
CA ILE A 156 -28.12 5.82 10.07
C ILE A 156 -29.35 5.22 10.75
N ASN A 157 -29.31 3.92 11.06
CA ASN A 157 -30.30 3.18 11.83
C ASN A 157 -29.69 1.87 12.36
N GLU A 158 -30.49 0.96 12.93
CA GLU A 158 -30.02 -0.29 13.56
C GLU A 158 -29.36 -1.33 12.61
N THR A 159 -29.57 -1.17 11.30
CA THR A 159 -29.05 -2.07 10.25
C THR A 159 -28.08 -1.38 9.29
N THR A 160 -28.14 -0.05 9.18
CA THR A 160 -27.40 0.73 8.18
C THR A 160 -26.44 1.73 8.82
N HIS A 161 -25.16 1.63 8.49
CA HIS A 161 -24.11 2.53 8.97
C HIS A 161 -23.24 3.01 7.80
N ILE A 162 -22.63 4.18 7.98
CA ILE A 162 -21.57 4.70 7.11
C ILE A 162 -20.25 4.61 7.87
N VAL A 163 -19.28 3.90 7.32
CA VAL A 163 -17.94 3.76 7.89
C VAL A 163 -16.96 4.51 7.01
N GLU A 164 -16.15 5.37 7.63
CA GLU A 164 -15.05 6.08 6.97
C GLU A 164 -13.71 5.60 7.53
N LEU A 165 -12.79 5.17 6.67
CA LEU A 165 -11.45 4.72 7.03
C LEU A 165 -10.41 5.65 6.37
N SER A 166 -9.73 6.47 7.18
CA SER A 166 -8.81 7.49 6.66
C SER A 166 -7.36 7.02 6.63
N PHE A 167 -6.60 7.43 5.60
CA PHE A 167 -5.19 7.10 5.42
C PHE A 167 -4.47 8.21 4.64
N THR A 168 -3.15 8.29 4.80
CA THR A 168 -2.30 9.22 4.03
C THR A 168 -1.19 8.44 3.33
N PRO A 169 -1.19 8.32 1.99
CA PRO A 169 -0.07 7.74 1.25
C PRO A 169 1.19 8.59 1.45
N LEU A 170 2.32 7.96 1.76
CA LEU A 170 3.60 8.64 1.88
C LEU A 170 4.33 8.71 0.52
N TYR A 171 5.53 9.27 0.53
CA TYR A 171 6.18 9.80 -0.68
C TYR A 171 6.73 8.74 -1.64
N GLN A 172 6.77 7.46 -1.27
CA GLN A 172 7.13 6.38 -2.19
C GLN A 172 5.93 5.50 -2.59
N PHE A 173 4.72 5.80 -2.12
CA PHE A 173 3.47 5.15 -2.55
C PHE A 173 3.34 5.21 -4.07
N ARG A 174 3.36 4.03 -4.72
CA ARG A 174 3.65 3.89 -6.16
C ARG A 174 2.74 4.76 -7.02
N SER A 175 3.36 5.56 -7.88
CA SER A 175 2.69 6.31 -8.93
C SER A 175 2.01 5.35 -9.90
N ALA A 176 0.76 5.62 -10.23
CA ALA A 176 -0.04 4.84 -11.17
C ALA A 176 -1.00 5.83 -11.84
N PRO A 177 -0.59 6.50 -12.93
CA PRO A 177 -1.36 7.62 -13.48
C PRO A 177 -2.58 7.21 -14.31
N GLY A 178 -2.85 5.91 -14.46
CA GLY A 178 -3.83 5.39 -15.41
C GLY A 178 -3.32 5.42 -16.85
N ASP A 179 -4.14 4.92 -17.77
CA ASP A 179 -3.82 4.79 -19.19
C ASP A 179 -4.03 6.10 -20.00
N GLY A 180 -4.36 7.19 -19.29
CA GLY A 180 -4.62 8.52 -19.84
C GLY A 180 -6.12 8.86 -19.96
N THR A 181 -7.01 7.89 -19.76
CA THR A 181 -8.45 8.11 -19.55
C THR A 181 -8.85 7.48 -18.22
N TRP A 182 -9.93 7.97 -17.62
CA TRP A 182 -10.51 7.33 -16.43
C TRP A 182 -11.91 6.86 -16.78
N GLY A 183 -12.19 5.58 -16.49
CA GLY A 183 -13.50 4.96 -16.61
C GLY A 183 -14.54 5.67 -15.74
N THR A 184 -15.81 5.64 -16.17
CA THR A 184 -16.94 6.11 -15.33
C THR A 184 -17.83 4.96 -14.85
N ALA A 185 -17.50 3.75 -15.28
CA ALA A 185 -18.19 2.56 -14.82
C ALA A 185 -17.87 2.34 -13.34
N THR A 186 -18.88 1.90 -12.59
CA THR A 186 -18.73 1.54 -11.18
C THR A 186 -18.60 0.04 -11.05
N ASN A 187 -17.91 -0.43 -10.02
CA ASN A 187 -17.74 -1.86 -9.76
C ASN A 187 -16.88 -2.58 -10.81
N THR A 188 -15.90 -1.88 -11.38
CA THR A 188 -14.99 -2.38 -12.42
C THR A 188 -13.55 -1.95 -12.12
N THR A 189 -12.62 -2.55 -12.83
CA THR A 189 -11.23 -2.10 -12.94
C THR A 189 -10.93 -2.18 -14.44
N ASP A 190 -10.85 -1.03 -15.09
CA ASP A 190 -10.71 -0.88 -16.54
C ASP A 190 -9.67 0.16 -16.97
N ASP A 191 -8.93 0.78 -16.05
CA ASP A 191 -7.84 1.72 -16.33
C ASP A 191 -6.46 1.12 -15.98
N LEU A 192 -5.68 0.76 -17.02
CA LEU A 192 -4.35 0.16 -16.84
C LEU A 192 -3.39 1.13 -16.11
N TYR A 193 -2.46 0.56 -15.34
CA TYR A 193 -1.46 1.33 -14.58
C TYR A 193 -2.12 2.22 -13.53
N SER A 194 -3.06 1.65 -12.79
CA SER A 194 -3.83 2.25 -11.70
C SER A 194 -3.58 1.52 -10.37
N TRP A 195 -4.18 2.06 -9.30
CA TRP A 195 -4.42 1.31 -8.09
C TRP A 195 -5.84 0.77 -8.09
N ASN A 196 -5.94 -0.54 -8.15
CA ASN A 196 -7.20 -1.25 -7.96
C ASN A 196 -7.50 -1.37 -6.47
N PHE A 197 -8.78 -1.33 -6.11
CA PHE A 197 -9.22 -1.64 -4.77
C PHE A 197 -10.48 -2.50 -4.74
N LYS A 198 -10.62 -3.24 -3.65
CA LYS A 198 -11.80 -4.05 -3.33
C LYS A 198 -12.24 -3.75 -1.92
N ILE A 199 -13.54 -3.48 -1.77
CA ILE A 199 -14.20 -3.36 -0.47
C ILE A 199 -15.00 -4.64 -0.26
N GLU A 200 -14.69 -5.36 0.81
CA GLU A 200 -15.31 -6.65 1.15
C GLU A 200 -15.93 -6.56 2.55
N VAL A 201 -17.21 -6.87 2.65
CA VAL A 201 -17.96 -6.90 3.90
C VAL A 201 -18.26 -8.35 4.26
N THR A 202 -17.88 -8.74 5.47
CA THR A 202 -18.09 -10.10 5.99
C THR A 202 -18.98 -10.05 7.23
N THR A 203 -19.97 -10.93 7.29
CA THR A 203 -20.84 -11.10 8.46
C THR A 203 -20.41 -12.28 9.34
N SER A 204 -20.89 -12.32 10.58
CA SER A 204 -20.70 -13.43 11.53
C SER A 204 -21.29 -14.75 11.06
N SER A 205 -22.26 -14.73 10.14
CA SER A 205 -22.77 -15.92 9.45
C SER A 205 -21.86 -16.44 8.32
N GLY A 206 -20.79 -15.72 8.01
CA GLY A 206 -19.87 -16.02 6.91
C GLY A 206 -20.34 -15.52 5.54
N ASN A 207 -21.40 -14.70 5.47
CA ASN A 207 -21.81 -14.09 4.20
C ASN A 207 -20.79 -13.02 3.79
N VAL A 208 -20.46 -12.99 2.50
CA VAL A 208 -19.53 -12.02 1.92
C VAL A 208 -20.22 -11.25 0.81
N THR A 209 -20.08 -9.93 0.82
CA THR A 209 -20.44 -9.04 -0.29
C THR A 209 -19.26 -8.14 -0.61
N TRP A 210 -19.10 -7.75 -1.86
CA TRP A 210 -17.96 -6.94 -2.27
C TRP A 210 -18.27 -6.04 -3.46
N VAL A 211 -17.48 -4.97 -3.57
CA VAL A 211 -17.38 -4.09 -4.73
C VAL A 211 -15.92 -3.80 -5.02
N LYS A 212 -15.59 -3.42 -6.25
CA LYS A 212 -14.24 -3.03 -6.66
C LYS A 212 -14.23 -1.74 -7.47
N ASP A 213 -13.17 -0.97 -7.42
CA ASP A 213 -12.98 0.20 -8.27
C ASP A 213 -11.49 0.54 -8.30
N GLU A 214 -11.13 1.68 -8.86
CA GLU A 214 -9.75 2.09 -8.99
C GLU A 214 -9.53 3.60 -8.74
N PHE A 215 -8.26 3.97 -8.64
CA PHE A 215 -7.80 5.35 -8.55
C PHE A 215 -6.35 5.45 -9.04
N GLY A 216 -5.93 6.67 -9.37
CA GLY A 216 -4.56 6.93 -9.78
C GLY A 216 -3.76 7.63 -8.71
N VAL A 217 -2.43 7.62 -8.84
CA VAL A 217 -1.50 8.30 -7.93
C VAL A 217 -0.57 9.19 -8.74
N TYR A 218 -0.51 10.48 -8.41
CA TYR A 218 0.38 11.42 -9.08
C TYR A 218 1.85 11.10 -8.84
N ARG A 219 2.68 11.39 -9.84
CA ARG A 219 4.13 11.32 -9.75
C ARG A 219 4.64 12.37 -8.76
N TYR A 220 5.57 11.96 -7.90
CA TYR A 220 6.19 12.80 -6.89
C TYR A 220 7.70 12.56 -6.85
N CYS A 221 8.47 13.65 -6.74
CA CYS A 221 9.88 13.57 -6.41
C CYS A 221 10.33 14.75 -5.53
N GLU A 222 11.30 14.47 -4.66
CA GLU A 222 11.98 15.45 -3.81
C GLU A 222 13.47 15.11 -3.76
N LEU A 223 14.33 16.13 -3.78
CA LEU A 223 15.79 15.96 -3.76
C LEU A 223 16.43 16.95 -2.76
N SER A 224 17.36 16.43 -1.97
CA SER A 224 18.19 17.19 -1.03
C SER A 224 19.63 16.69 -1.08
N VAL A 225 20.58 17.61 -0.93
CA VAL A 225 22.02 17.32 -0.97
C VAL A 225 22.70 18.00 0.22
N SER A 226 23.46 17.23 1.01
CA SER A 226 23.84 17.62 2.38
C SER A 226 24.80 18.80 2.50
N SER A 227 25.75 18.94 1.57
CA SER A 227 26.73 20.05 1.59
C SER A 227 27.55 20.11 0.30
N SER A 228 28.35 21.17 0.17
CA SER A 228 29.41 21.24 -0.85
C SER A 228 30.57 20.31 -0.51
N VAL A 229 31.20 19.75 -1.53
CA VAL A 229 32.40 18.90 -1.39
C VAL A 229 33.68 19.66 -1.75
N SER A 230 34.81 19.19 -1.23
CA SER A 230 36.13 19.72 -1.57
C SER A 230 37.20 18.64 -1.52
N ALA A 231 38.21 18.76 -2.38
CA ALA A 231 39.41 17.94 -2.36
C ALA A 231 40.62 18.79 -2.77
N SER A 232 41.83 18.33 -2.46
CA SER A 232 43.07 19.04 -2.78
C SER A 232 44.17 18.07 -3.17
N ALA A 233 44.93 18.43 -4.20
CA ALA A 233 46.17 17.76 -4.61
C ALA A 233 47.11 18.77 -5.28
N LEU A 234 48.32 18.32 -5.61
CA LEU A 234 49.28 19.12 -6.39
C LEU A 234 48.91 19.10 -7.88
N PRO A 235 49.33 20.10 -8.69
CA PRO A 235 49.27 20.00 -10.14
C PRO A 235 49.93 18.70 -10.65
N GLY A 236 49.31 18.07 -11.65
CA GLY A 236 49.69 16.75 -12.17
C GLY A 236 49.24 15.56 -11.33
N HIS A 237 48.45 15.77 -10.26
CA HIS A 237 47.91 14.70 -9.42
C HIS A 237 46.39 14.75 -9.36
N ARG A 238 45.79 13.61 -8.99
CA ARG A 238 44.36 13.49 -8.74
C ARG A 238 44.00 13.96 -7.34
N ALA A 239 43.03 14.85 -7.24
CA ALA A 239 42.32 15.17 -6.00
C ALA A 239 41.03 14.35 -5.94
N SER A 240 40.74 13.71 -4.81
CA SER A 240 39.54 12.90 -4.60
C SER A 240 38.84 13.28 -3.30
N THR A 241 37.52 13.39 -3.31
CA THR A 241 36.74 13.55 -2.08
C THR A 241 36.71 12.23 -1.30
N SER A 242 36.59 12.30 0.03
CA SER A 242 36.40 11.10 0.85
C SER A 242 35.02 10.46 0.62
N SER A 243 34.92 9.14 0.81
CA SER A 243 33.62 8.47 0.88
C SER A 243 32.81 9.03 2.05
N GLY A 244 31.50 9.23 1.86
CA GLY A 244 30.63 9.89 2.85
C GLY A 244 30.77 11.41 2.94
N ALA A 245 31.59 12.06 2.10
CA ALA A 245 31.72 13.52 2.09
C ALA A 245 30.45 14.22 1.55
N LEU A 246 29.61 13.49 0.82
CA LEU A 246 28.34 13.94 0.28
C LEU A 246 27.25 12.95 0.69
N THR A 247 26.06 13.47 0.99
CA THR A 247 24.86 12.65 1.08
C THR A 247 23.81 13.25 0.18
N ILE A 248 23.30 12.45 -0.75
CA ILE A 248 22.16 12.79 -1.57
C ILE A 248 20.97 12.03 -1.00
N THR A 249 19.91 12.76 -0.68
CA THR A 249 18.68 12.21 -0.13
C THR A 249 17.55 12.55 -1.08
N TYR A 250 16.72 11.57 -1.42
CA TYR A 250 15.59 11.79 -2.32
C TYR A 250 14.40 10.93 -1.97
N LYS A 251 13.26 11.35 -2.50
CA LYS A 251 11.99 10.62 -2.47
C LYS A 251 11.48 10.58 -3.89
N VAL A 252 10.96 9.43 -4.30
CA VAL A 252 10.42 9.16 -5.64
C VAL A 252 9.34 8.12 -5.48
N ASN A 253 8.31 8.17 -6.33
CA ASN A 253 7.29 7.12 -6.40
C ASN A 253 7.11 6.50 -7.79
N ALA A 254 8.02 6.80 -8.72
CA ALA A 254 8.09 6.25 -10.07
C ALA A 254 9.56 5.95 -10.44
N PRO A 255 9.82 5.16 -11.49
CA PRO A 255 11.17 5.01 -12.04
C PRO A 255 11.81 6.38 -12.34
N TYR A 256 13.12 6.51 -12.14
CA TYR A 256 13.77 7.81 -12.08
C TYR A 256 15.21 7.82 -12.60
N LYS A 257 15.73 9.01 -12.90
CA LYS A 257 17.15 9.27 -13.16
C LYS A 257 17.64 10.31 -12.19
N LEU A 258 18.84 10.11 -11.65
CA LEU A 258 19.55 11.11 -10.86
C LEU A 258 20.89 11.37 -11.54
N ASN A 259 21.12 12.61 -11.96
CA ASN A 259 22.38 13.00 -12.58
C ASN A 259 22.95 14.25 -11.93
N VAL A 260 24.25 14.46 -12.17
CA VAL A 260 24.96 15.68 -11.81
C VAL A 260 25.55 16.32 -13.06
N THR A 261 25.47 17.65 -13.12
CA THR A 261 26.13 18.47 -14.13
C THR A 261 26.97 19.56 -13.46
N THR A 262 27.82 20.21 -14.24
CA THR A 262 28.68 21.31 -13.79
C THR A 262 28.92 22.28 -14.95
N ASN A 263 29.37 23.50 -14.64
CA ASN A 263 29.83 24.45 -15.66
C ASN A 263 31.01 23.85 -16.47
N GLU A 264 31.29 24.41 -17.65
CA GLU A 264 32.38 23.97 -18.53
C GLU A 264 33.77 23.97 -17.85
N THR A 265 33.94 24.79 -16.81
CA THR A 265 35.19 24.96 -16.08
C THR A 265 34.96 25.12 -14.57
N LEU A 266 35.94 24.69 -13.77
CA LEU A 266 36.15 25.22 -12.43
C LEU A 266 37.01 26.47 -12.54
N GLU A 267 36.48 27.58 -12.03
CA GLU A 267 37.17 28.87 -12.06
C GLU A 267 38.02 29.05 -10.81
N ARG A 268 39.26 29.53 -10.99
CA ARG A 268 40.10 29.92 -9.86
C ARG A 268 39.48 31.11 -9.14
N ILE A 269 39.28 31.00 -7.83
CA ILE A 269 38.82 32.13 -7.00
C ILE A 269 39.87 33.25 -7.08
N GLY A 270 39.44 34.44 -7.49
CA GLY A 270 40.32 35.58 -7.78
C GLY A 270 40.82 35.64 -9.23
N GLY A 271 40.44 34.70 -10.09
CA GLY A 271 40.68 34.69 -11.53
C GLY A 271 42.08 34.26 -11.97
N GLY A 272 42.27 34.29 -13.29
CA GLY A 272 43.56 34.10 -13.96
C GLY A 272 43.91 32.66 -14.37
N ASP A 273 43.06 31.68 -14.06
CA ASP A 273 43.23 30.29 -14.48
C ASP A 273 41.92 29.50 -14.31
N SER A 274 41.76 28.38 -15.01
CA SER A 274 40.61 27.48 -14.87
C SER A 274 40.96 26.01 -15.17
N ILE A 275 40.16 25.09 -14.67
CA ILE A 275 40.28 23.64 -14.95
C ILE A 275 39.03 23.21 -15.73
N SER A 276 39.20 22.60 -16.90
CA SER A 276 38.07 22.06 -17.69
C SER A 276 37.31 20.99 -16.92
N ARG A 277 35.98 20.94 -17.08
CA ARG A 277 35.13 19.88 -16.52
C ARG A 277 35.49 18.48 -17.02
N SER A 278 36.18 18.39 -18.17
CA SER A 278 36.69 17.12 -18.71
C SER A 278 37.70 16.42 -17.79
N TYR A 279 38.24 17.13 -16.80
CA TYR A 279 39.13 16.57 -15.77
C TYR A 279 38.37 16.12 -14.52
N ILE A 280 37.05 16.25 -14.48
CA ILE A 280 36.23 15.81 -13.36
C ILE A 280 35.59 14.46 -13.68
N ASN A 281 35.76 13.52 -12.76
CA ASN A 281 35.09 12.22 -12.80
C ASN A 281 34.27 12.01 -11.53
N VAL A 282 33.20 11.25 -11.64
CA VAL A 282 32.24 10.93 -10.58
C VAL A 282 32.21 9.43 -10.39
N THR A 283 32.11 8.99 -9.14
CA THR A 283 31.90 7.58 -8.77
C THR A 283 30.77 7.48 -7.76
N GLY A 284 30.27 6.26 -7.51
CA GLY A 284 29.16 5.97 -6.59
C GLY A 284 27.81 5.81 -7.28
N GLY A 285 26.79 5.41 -6.51
CA GLY A 285 25.48 5.06 -7.08
C GLY A 285 25.56 3.87 -8.03
N ASP A 286 25.01 4.01 -9.24
CA ASP A 286 25.02 2.96 -10.29
C ASP A 286 26.28 3.02 -11.17
N ILE A 287 27.18 4.00 -10.98
CA ILE A 287 28.38 4.18 -11.80
C ILE A 287 29.36 3.03 -11.53
N THR A 288 29.70 2.27 -12.58
CA THR A 288 30.73 1.22 -12.51
C THR A 288 32.09 1.79 -12.93
N GLY A 289 33.03 1.87 -11.99
CA GLY A 289 34.31 2.54 -12.23
C GLY A 289 34.16 4.05 -12.02
N GLU A 290 34.24 4.84 -13.10
CA GLU A 290 34.08 6.29 -13.06
C GLU A 290 33.31 6.78 -14.29
N ASP A 291 32.52 7.85 -14.12
CA ASP A 291 31.84 8.57 -15.18
C ASP A 291 32.41 9.99 -15.31
N SER A 292 32.71 10.42 -16.54
CA SER A 292 33.42 11.68 -16.78
C SER A 292 32.44 12.80 -17.11
N LEU A 293 32.61 13.98 -16.50
CA LEU A 293 31.78 15.16 -16.82
C LEU A 293 32.19 15.87 -18.13
N ASN A 294 32.92 15.19 -19.02
CA ASN A 294 33.39 15.76 -20.28
C ASN A 294 32.23 16.20 -21.20
N ASP A 295 31.23 15.35 -21.36
CA ASP A 295 30.00 15.66 -22.11
C ASP A 295 29.06 16.62 -21.34
N GLY A 296 29.29 16.78 -20.04
CA GLY A 296 28.61 17.72 -19.15
C GLY A 296 27.65 17.07 -18.16
N VAL A 297 27.51 15.75 -18.16
CA VAL A 297 26.59 15.03 -17.28
C VAL A 297 27.21 13.72 -16.79
N ALA A 298 26.95 13.35 -15.54
CA ALA A 298 27.22 12.02 -15.02
C ALA A 298 25.97 11.46 -14.36
N TYR A 299 25.61 10.21 -14.68
CA TYR A 299 24.38 9.59 -14.18
C TYR A 299 24.68 8.77 -12.92
N ILE A 300 24.27 9.29 -11.77
CA ILE A 300 24.43 8.65 -10.45
C ILE A 300 23.43 7.49 -10.31
N LYS A 301 22.21 7.65 -10.81
CA LYS A 301 21.18 6.59 -10.88
C LYS A 301 20.57 6.56 -12.28
N GLY A 302 20.40 5.35 -12.82
CA GLY A 302 19.93 5.14 -14.19
C GLY A 302 21.01 5.51 -15.22
N SER A 303 20.58 5.86 -16.42
CA SER A 303 21.47 6.26 -17.52
C SER A 303 20.80 7.25 -18.46
N GLU A 304 21.51 7.67 -19.51
CA GLU A 304 20.93 8.46 -20.60
C GLU A 304 19.70 7.78 -21.20
N THR A 305 19.70 6.46 -21.36
CA THR A 305 18.67 5.71 -22.08
C THR A 305 17.75 4.87 -21.18
N SER A 306 18.06 4.73 -19.89
CA SER A 306 17.28 3.90 -18.95
C SER A 306 17.01 4.62 -17.63
N TYR A 307 15.83 4.42 -17.07
CA TYR A 307 15.51 4.83 -15.70
C TYR A 307 16.02 3.78 -14.71
N HIS A 308 16.31 4.21 -13.49
CA HIS A 308 16.52 3.34 -12.33
C HIS A 308 15.16 2.89 -11.81
N ASP A 309 15.07 1.61 -11.48
CA ASP A 309 13.87 1.06 -10.86
C ASP A 309 13.69 1.64 -9.47
N ILE A 310 12.45 1.82 -9.08
CA ILE A 310 12.09 2.26 -7.74
C ILE A 310 12.02 1.06 -6.79
N HIS A 311 12.49 1.25 -5.56
CA HIS A 311 12.38 0.25 -4.51
C HIS A 311 10.91 -0.09 -4.20
N ASN A 312 10.67 -1.29 -3.65
CA ASN A 312 9.33 -1.75 -3.31
C ASN A 312 8.91 -1.36 -1.88
N ASP A 313 9.77 -0.65 -1.15
CA ASP A 313 9.59 -0.27 0.25
C ASP A 313 10.47 0.94 0.63
N GLY A 314 10.09 1.60 1.73
CA GLY A 314 10.81 2.72 2.32
C GLY A 314 10.13 4.07 2.11
N THR A 315 10.40 5.05 2.97
CA THR A 315 9.78 6.39 2.83
C THR A 315 10.70 7.42 2.15
N GLN A 316 11.97 7.03 1.94
CA GLN A 316 13.05 7.87 1.46
C GLN A 316 14.27 7.01 1.12
N GLU A 317 15.07 7.44 0.15
CA GLU A 317 16.35 6.85 -0.20
C GLU A 317 17.51 7.81 0.10
N SER A 318 18.72 7.26 0.25
CA SER A 318 19.93 8.06 0.42
C SER A 318 21.16 7.38 -0.18
N ILE A 319 22.00 8.19 -0.83
CA ILE A 319 23.27 7.78 -1.44
C ILE A 319 24.40 8.53 -0.71
N ASN A 320 25.37 7.78 -0.19
CA ASN A 320 26.48 8.30 0.61
C ASN A 320 27.86 7.89 0.08
N ASP A 321 27.90 7.21 -1.07
CA ASP A 321 29.12 6.72 -1.70
C ASP A 321 29.54 7.53 -2.93
N VAL A 322 28.82 8.62 -3.26
CA VAL A 322 29.20 9.51 -4.37
C VAL A 322 30.49 10.25 -4.05
N GLN A 323 31.48 10.13 -4.93
CA GLN A 323 32.76 10.84 -4.83
C GLN A 323 33.08 11.59 -6.12
N TYR A 324 33.80 12.70 -5.96
CA TYR A 324 34.31 13.51 -7.07
C TYR A 324 35.83 13.39 -7.12
N HIS A 325 36.33 13.26 -8.34
CA HIS A 325 37.74 13.20 -8.66
C HIS A 325 38.07 14.33 -9.64
N CYS A 326 39.14 15.06 -9.39
CA CYS A 326 39.66 16.07 -10.30
C CYS A 326 41.12 15.76 -10.63
N ASP A 327 41.38 15.44 -11.90
CA ASP A 327 42.73 15.22 -12.41
C ASP A 327 43.38 16.58 -12.73
N ILE A 328 44.10 17.15 -11.76
CA ILE A 328 44.62 18.52 -11.87
C ILE A 328 45.74 18.56 -12.92
N PRO A 329 45.61 19.35 -14.01
CA PRO A 329 46.64 19.40 -15.04
C PRO A 329 48.01 19.89 -14.54
N PHE A 330 49.08 19.52 -15.26
CA PHE A 330 50.39 20.14 -15.03
C PHE A 330 50.35 21.62 -15.40
N GLY A 331 50.99 22.46 -14.58
CA GLY A 331 51.06 23.91 -14.80
C GLY A 331 49.87 24.72 -14.27
N THR A 332 48.85 24.07 -13.70
CA THR A 332 47.75 24.75 -13.01
C THR A 332 48.28 25.63 -11.86
N LEU A 333 47.80 26.87 -11.78
CA LEU A 333 48.22 27.81 -10.74
C LEU A 333 47.73 27.36 -9.35
N SER A 334 48.49 27.67 -8.30
CA SER A 334 48.01 27.42 -6.94
C SER A 334 46.80 28.31 -6.62
N GLY A 335 45.75 27.73 -6.06
CA GLY A 335 44.54 28.45 -5.66
C GLY A 335 43.39 27.50 -5.41
N VAL A 336 42.24 28.05 -4.98
CA VAL A 336 40.99 27.29 -4.91
C VAL A 336 40.27 27.44 -6.24
N TYR A 337 39.86 26.33 -6.82
CA TYR A 337 39.05 26.29 -8.04
C TYR A 337 37.66 25.81 -7.65
N SER A 338 36.62 26.48 -8.13
CA SER A 338 35.25 26.14 -7.79
C SER A 338 34.34 26.17 -9.01
N SER A 339 33.43 25.20 -9.07
CA SER A 339 32.26 25.23 -9.95
C SER A 339 31.03 24.83 -9.12
N LYS A 340 29.85 25.19 -9.62
CA LYS A 340 28.59 24.69 -9.07
C LYS A 340 28.34 23.29 -9.62
N LEU A 341 27.92 22.39 -8.74
CA LEU A 341 27.34 21.11 -9.11
C LEU A 341 25.81 21.26 -9.09
N TYR A 342 25.15 20.82 -10.16
CA TYR A 342 23.70 20.83 -10.28
C TYR A 342 23.21 19.40 -10.35
N TYR A 343 22.42 18.99 -9.36
CA TYR A 343 21.81 17.67 -9.31
C TYR A 343 20.40 17.75 -9.86
N THR A 344 20.06 16.83 -10.75
CA THR A 344 18.73 16.74 -11.34
C THR A 344 18.15 15.36 -11.08
N LEU A 345 16.98 15.34 -10.45
CA LEU A 345 16.13 14.16 -10.29
C LEU A 345 14.97 14.28 -11.27
N SER A 346 14.78 13.28 -12.13
CA SER A 346 13.70 13.25 -13.13
C SER A 346 13.00 11.90 -13.13
N LEU A 347 11.67 11.92 -13.22
CA LEU A 347 10.85 10.71 -13.24
C LEU A 347 10.53 10.27 -14.66
N GLU A 348 10.29 8.97 -14.84
CA GLU A 348 9.74 8.41 -16.06
C GLU A 348 8.31 8.91 -16.29
N THR A 349 8.05 9.43 -17.49
CA THR A 349 6.75 10.01 -17.86
C THR A 349 5.98 9.18 -18.88
N SER A 350 6.63 8.19 -19.49
CA SER A 350 6.05 7.30 -20.50
C SER A 350 5.11 6.27 -19.91
#